data_AF-A0A4S1E596-F1
#
_entry.id   AF-A0A4S1E596-F1
#
_cell.length_a   1.000
_cell.length_b   1.000
_cell.length_c   1.000
_cell.angle_alpha   90.00
_cell.angle_beta   90.00
_cell.angle_gamma   90.00
#
_symmetry.space_group_name_H-M   'P 1'
#
loop_
_entity.id
_entity.type
_entity.pdbx_description
1 polymer ?
#
loop_
_entity_poly.entity_id
_entity_poly.type
_entity_poly.pdbx_seq_one_letter_code
_entity_poly.pdbx_strand_id
1 'polypeptide(L)'
;MPLPPSTVSRSLLHTRTYQAQAFEREDGLLDIEAEIMDVKDYDFPSKMSESGVHNAGDPVHHMLMRVTIDKNYVIQDVVATYGAAPYRQHCTGIADAYRQLIGLSLVKGFKRSVREIMSRT
;
A
#
# COMPACT_ATOMS: atom_id res chain seq x y z
N MET A 1 -22.07 -7.64 8.65
CA MET A 1 -23.19 -8.34 7.99
C MET A 1 -22.76 -8.72 6.59
N PRO A 2 -23.03 -9.95 6.09
CA PRO A 2 -22.65 -10.35 4.74
C PRO A 2 -23.51 -9.66 3.67
N LEU A 3 -22.97 -9.54 2.46
CA LEU A 3 -23.75 -9.13 1.30
C LEU A 3 -24.76 -10.22 0.92
N PRO A 4 -25.90 -9.86 0.30
CA PRO A 4 -26.82 -10.85 -0.26
C PRO A 4 -26.12 -11.67 -1.37
N PRO A 5 -26.56 -12.91 -1.64
CA PRO A 5 -26.03 -13.72 -2.74
C PRO A 5 -26.15 -13.01 -4.10
N SER A 6 -25.17 -13.23 -4.97
CA SER A 6 -25.23 -12.77 -6.36
C SER A 6 -26.34 -13.51 -7.12
N THR A 7 -27.06 -12.82 -7.99
CA THR A 7 -28.06 -13.42 -8.88
C THR A 7 -27.45 -14.11 -10.10
N VAL A 8 -26.16 -13.87 -10.35
CA VAL A 8 -25.39 -14.45 -11.45
C VAL A 8 -24.11 -15.10 -10.94
N SER A 9 -23.66 -16.14 -11.64
CA SER A 9 -22.36 -16.78 -11.38
C SER A 9 -21.22 -15.79 -11.61
N ARG A 10 -20.19 -15.86 -10.77
CA ARG A 10 -19.01 -15.00 -10.85
C ARG A 10 -17.77 -15.74 -10.36
N SER A 11 -16.62 -15.35 -10.87
CA SER A 11 -15.32 -15.80 -10.38
C SER A 11 -14.65 -14.67 -9.60
N LEU A 12 -13.92 -15.02 -8.55
CA LEU A 12 -13.04 -14.07 -7.89
C LEU A 12 -11.88 -13.77 -8.86
N LEU A 13 -11.62 -12.50 -9.12
CA LEU A 13 -10.51 -12.11 -10.00
C LEU A 13 -9.37 -11.48 -9.21
N HIS A 14 -9.68 -10.82 -8.10
CA HIS A 14 -8.72 -10.01 -7.37
C HIS A 14 -9.17 -9.80 -5.93
N THR A 15 -8.23 -9.96 -5.02
CA THR A 15 -8.41 -9.57 -3.63
C THR A 15 -7.35 -8.54 -3.30
N ARG A 16 -7.80 -7.38 -2.81
CA ARG A 16 -6.95 -6.40 -2.17
C ARG A 16 -7.30 -6.31 -0.71
N THR A 17 -6.32 -6.47 0.17
CA THR A 17 -6.45 -6.25 1.61
C THR A 17 -5.74 -4.97 2.00
N TYR A 18 -6.34 -4.28 2.96
CA TYR A 18 -5.75 -3.13 3.65
C TYR A 18 -5.81 -3.44 5.13
N GLN A 19 -4.65 -3.44 5.79
CA GLN A 19 -4.58 -3.52 7.24
C GLN A 19 -3.88 -2.27 7.75
N ALA A 20 -4.37 -1.72 8.86
CA ALA A 20 -3.70 -0.63 9.53
C ALA A 20 -3.80 -0.80 11.04
N GLN A 21 -2.71 -0.48 11.73
CA GLN A 21 -2.60 -0.48 13.18
C GLN A 21 -2.01 0.86 13.62
N ALA A 22 -2.52 1.40 14.73
CA ALA A 22 -2.03 2.65 15.29
C ALA A 22 -1.41 2.37 16.66
N PHE A 23 -0.23 2.94 16.89
CA PHE A 23 0.56 2.76 18.09
C PHE A 23 0.88 4.12 18.70
N GLU A 24 0.62 4.28 19.99
CA GLU A 24 1.12 5.41 20.75
C GLU A 24 2.60 5.20 21.08
N ARG A 25 3.41 6.23 20.86
CA ARG A 25 4.84 6.22 21.16
C ARG A 25 5.10 6.91 22.49
N GLU A 26 6.19 6.51 23.14
CA GLU A 26 6.64 7.12 24.41
C GLU A 26 6.99 8.61 24.28
N ASP A 27 7.35 9.06 23.07
CA ASP A 27 7.61 10.48 22.78
C ASP A 27 6.33 11.31 22.51
N GLY A 28 5.15 10.69 22.64
CA GLY A 28 3.85 11.33 22.48
C GLY A 28 3.42 11.54 21.02
N LEU A 29 4.12 10.91 20.06
CA LEU A 29 3.70 10.80 18.66
C LEU A 29 2.88 9.51 18.45
N LEU A 30 2.29 9.37 17.26
CA LEU A 30 1.59 8.16 16.83
C LEU A 30 2.30 7.55 15.64
N ASP A 31 2.51 6.23 15.65
CA ASP A 31 2.85 5.48 14.45
C ASP A 31 1.62 4.81 13.88
N ILE A 32 1.41 4.94 12.58
CA ILE A 32 0.42 4.17 11.82
C ILE A 32 1.21 3.21 10.94
N GLU A 33 1.09 1.92 11.22
CA GLU A 33 1.59 0.87 10.34
C GLU A 33 0.47 0.40 9.43
N ALA A 34 0.71 0.40 8.13
CA ALA A 34 -0.24 0.01 7.12
C ALA A 34 0.36 -1.03 6.18
N GLU A 35 -0.43 -2.04 5.84
CA GLU A 35 -0.11 -3.07 4.87
C GLU A 35 -1.14 -3.05 3.75
N ILE A 36 -0.66 -3.15 2.51
CA ILE A 36 -1.48 -3.38 1.32
C ILE A 36 -1.01 -4.66 0.67
N MET A 37 -1.93 -5.59 0.44
CA MET A 37 -1.65 -6.82 -0.29
C MET A 37 -2.66 -7.05 -1.39
N ASP A 38 -2.17 -7.40 -2.57
CA ASP A 38 -2.93 -7.72 -3.76
C ASP A 38 -2.65 -9.14 -4.19
N VAL A 39 -3.68 -9.95 -4.41
CA VAL A 39 -3.56 -11.29 -5.00
C VAL A 39 -4.54 -11.45 -6.16
N LYS A 40 -4.21 -12.34 -7.09
CA LYS A 40 -5.12 -12.82 -8.14
C LYS A 40 -5.52 -14.26 -7.82
N ASP A 41 -6.75 -14.63 -8.17
CA ASP A 41 -7.26 -16.00 -7.97
C ASP A 41 -7.09 -16.88 -9.22
N TYR A 42 -6.26 -16.42 -10.16
CA TYR A 42 -5.97 -17.08 -11.42
C TYR A 42 -4.53 -16.83 -11.84
N ASP A 43 -3.96 -17.78 -12.57
CA ASP A 43 -2.63 -17.66 -13.15
C ASP A 43 -2.65 -16.69 -14.33
N PHE A 44 -1.62 -15.86 -14.46
CA PHE A 44 -1.50 -14.98 -15.62
C PHE A 44 -0.06 -14.85 -16.13
N PRO A 45 0.15 -14.61 -17.44
CA PRO A 45 1.48 -14.39 -17.98
C PRO A 45 2.16 -13.18 -17.33
N SER A 46 3.37 -13.37 -16.83
CA SER A 46 4.16 -12.31 -16.20
C SER A 46 5.60 -12.38 -16.67
N LYS A 47 6.06 -11.30 -17.31
CA LYS A 47 7.47 -11.14 -17.70
C LYS A 47 8.42 -11.01 -16.51
N MET A 48 7.87 -10.80 -15.31
CA MET A 48 8.62 -10.60 -14.08
C MET A 48 8.79 -11.89 -13.29
N SER A 49 8.08 -12.96 -13.64
CA SER A 49 8.28 -14.30 -13.05
C SER A 49 9.30 -15.09 -13.86
N GLU A 50 10.15 -15.87 -13.19
CA GLU A 50 11.12 -16.75 -13.85
C GLU A 50 10.45 -17.83 -14.69
N SER A 51 9.28 -18.32 -14.26
CA SER A 51 8.48 -19.30 -15.01
C SER A 51 7.70 -18.68 -16.17
N GLY A 52 7.68 -17.34 -16.29
CA GLY A 52 6.82 -16.62 -17.22
C GLY A 52 5.35 -16.54 -16.79
N VAL A 53 5.00 -17.12 -15.63
CA VAL A 53 3.64 -17.14 -15.08
C VAL A 53 3.66 -16.61 -13.65
N HIS A 54 2.72 -15.72 -13.33
CA HIS A 54 2.38 -15.36 -11.96
C HIS A 54 1.27 -16.29 -11.49
N ASN A 55 1.50 -17.02 -10.40
CA ASN A 55 0.55 -18.03 -9.95
C ASN A 55 -0.59 -17.39 -9.15
N ALA A 56 -1.77 -18.00 -9.20
CA ALA A 56 -2.87 -17.68 -8.33
C ALA A 56 -2.45 -17.74 -6.85
N GLY A 57 -2.88 -16.76 -6.06
CA GLY A 57 -2.54 -16.61 -4.65
C GLY A 57 -1.22 -15.88 -4.36
N ASP A 58 -0.27 -15.84 -5.31
CA ASP A 58 0.98 -15.12 -5.10
C ASP A 58 0.72 -13.59 -5.04
N PRO A 59 1.37 -12.85 -4.12
CA PRO A 59 1.20 -11.40 -4.04
C PRO A 59 1.68 -10.68 -5.30
N VAL A 60 0.76 -9.93 -5.93
CA VAL A 60 1.06 -8.97 -7.00
C VAL A 60 1.69 -7.71 -6.41
N HIS A 61 1.10 -7.20 -5.32
CA HIS A 61 1.67 -6.14 -4.50
C HIS A 61 1.66 -6.60 -3.05
N HIS A 62 2.74 -6.35 -2.34
CA HIS A 62 2.79 -6.50 -0.89
C HIS A 62 3.67 -5.37 -0.35
N MET A 63 3.01 -4.36 0.19
CA MET A 63 3.63 -3.11 0.63
C MET A 63 3.35 -2.89 2.10
N LEU A 64 4.38 -2.49 2.84
CA LEU A 64 4.27 -2.06 4.22
C LEU A 64 4.72 -0.62 4.35
N MET A 65 4.05 0.15 5.18
CA MET A 65 4.39 1.55 5.46
C MET A 65 4.20 1.85 6.93
N ARG A 66 5.14 2.59 7.51
CA ARG A 66 4.97 3.22 8.81
C ARG A 66 4.98 4.73 8.62
N VAL A 67 3.96 5.40 9.15
CA VAL A 67 3.85 6.86 9.15
C VAL A 67 3.80 7.34 10.59
N THR A 68 4.78 8.14 10.99
CA THR A 68 4.77 8.83 12.29
C THR A 68 4.07 10.16 12.14
N ILE A 69 3.12 10.47 13.02
CA ILE A 69 2.41 11.75 13.05
C ILE A 69 2.43 12.40 14.43
N ASP A 70 2.38 13.73 14.43
CA ASP A 70 2.18 14.52 15.65
C ASP A 70 0.70 14.68 16.01
N LYS A 71 0.44 15.38 17.13
CA LYS A 71 -0.92 15.67 17.63
C LYS A 71 -1.75 16.56 16.70
N ASN A 72 -1.12 17.23 15.74
CA ASN A 72 -1.77 18.04 14.71
C ASN A 72 -1.97 17.25 13.40
N TYR A 73 -1.72 15.94 13.41
CA TYR A 73 -1.78 15.05 12.27
C TYR A 73 -0.80 15.43 11.15
N VAL A 74 0.33 16.03 11.50
CA VAL A 74 1.44 16.31 10.57
C VAL A 74 2.41 15.15 10.59
N ILE A 75 2.78 14.67 9.40
CA ILE A 75 3.73 13.59 9.20
C ILE A 75 5.13 14.05 9.64
N GLN A 76 5.70 13.33 10.59
CA GLN A 76 7.05 13.56 11.11
C GLN A 76 8.08 12.62 10.48
N ASP A 77 7.68 11.39 10.15
CA ASP A 77 8.53 10.44 9.45
C ASP A 77 7.70 9.43 8.65
N VAL A 78 8.32 8.85 7.62
CA VAL A 78 7.72 7.80 6.78
C VAL A 78 8.78 6.77 6.40
N VAL A 79 8.41 5.50 6.58
CA VAL A 79 9.18 4.34 6.12
C VAL A 79 8.26 3.48 5.25
N ALA A 80 8.75 3.04 4.09
CA ALA A 80 8.02 2.13 3.21
C ALA A 80 8.91 0.95 2.79
N THR A 81 8.34 -0.25 2.76
CA THR A 81 9.01 -1.49 2.36
C THR A 81 8.11 -2.30 1.42
N TYR A 82 8.71 -3.21 0.67
CA TYR A 82 8.02 -4.09 -0.26
C TYR A 82 8.39 -5.55 0.03
N GLY A 83 7.39 -6.39 0.28
CA GLY A 83 7.52 -7.84 0.25
C GLY A 83 7.36 -8.41 -1.17
N ALA A 84 6.57 -7.75 -2.01
CA ALA A 84 6.36 -8.09 -3.41
C ALA A 84 5.98 -6.84 -4.20
N ALA A 85 6.47 -6.73 -5.43
CA ALA A 85 6.19 -5.59 -6.28
C ALA A 85 6.09 -6.01 -7.75
N PRO A 86 5.06 -5.56 -8.49
CA PRO A 86 4.77 -6.09 -9.82
C PRO A 86 5.84 -5.71 -10.85
N TYR A 87 6.62 -4.66 -10.62
CA TYR A 87 7.67 -4.18 -11.53
C TYR A 87 9.06 -4.13 -10.87
N ARG A 88 9.27 -4.92 -9.81
CA ARG A 88 10.54 -5.01 -9.05
C ARG A 88 11.19 -3.64 -8.83
N GLN A 89 12.25 -3.32 -9.57
CA GLN A 89 13.06 -2.12 -9.37
C GLN A 89 12.30 -0.80 -9.56
N HIS A 90 11.30 -0.74 -10.44
CA HIS A 90 10.49 0.47 -10.60
C HIS A 90 9.57 0.73 -9.41
N CYS A 91 9.21 -0.31 -8.66
CA CYS A 91 8.37 -0.19 -7.48
C CYS A 91 9.19 0.02 -6.20
N THR A 92 10.38 -0.58 -6.09
CA THR A 92 11.22 -0.41 -4.89
C THR A 92 11.88 0.96 -4.80
N GLY A 93 12.12 1.63 -5.94
CA GLY A 93 12.71 2.97 -5.98
C GLY A 93 11.83 4.10 -5.44
N ILE A 94 10.54 3.84 -5.19
CA ILE A 94 9.60 4.85 -4.67
C ILE A 94 9.62 4.96 -3.14
N ALA A 95 10.32 4.05 -2.44
CA ALA A 95 10.45 4.11 -0.98
C ALA A 95 10.99 5.48 -0.52
N ASP A 96 12.01 6.00 -1.21
CA ASP A 96 12.56 7.33 -0.95
C ASP A 96 11.58 8.45 -1.35
N ALA A 97 10.77 8.26 -2.38
CA ALA A 97 9.77 9.24 -2.79
C ALA A 97 8.71 9.47 -1.69
N TYR A 98 8.39 8.45 -0.89
CA TYR A 98 7.47 8.59 0.24
C TYR A 98 8.02 9.49 1.35
N ARG A 99 9.33 9.73 1.43
CA ARG A 99 9.89 10.72 2.36
C ARG A 99 9.44 12.15 2.04
N GLN A 100 9.03 12.42 0.80
CA GLN A 100 8.45 13.71 0.42
C GLN A 100 7.09 13.99 1.09
N LEU A 101 6.48 12.99 1.75
CA LEU A 101 5.26 13.18 2.53
C LEU A 101 5.51 13.80 3.90
N ILE A 102 6.76 13.82 4.38
CA ILE A 102 7.11 14.45 5.66
C ILE A 102 6.74 15.94 5.62
N GLY A 103 6.05 16.41 6.66
CA GLY A 103 5.50 17.75 6.77
C GLY A 103 4.09 17.92 6.20
N LEU A 104 3.53 16.94 5.47
CA LEU A 104 2.14 16.99 5.06
C LEU A 104 1.21 16.71 6.24
N SER A 105 0.03 17.32 6.21
CA SER A 105 -1.04 17.04 7.17
C SER A 105 -1.98 15.98 6.62
N LEU A 106 -2.31 14.96 7.40
CA LEU A 106 -3.31 13.93 7.04
C LEU A 106 -4.73 14.49 6.90
N VAL A 107 -5.01 15.64 7.52
CA VAL A 107 -6.36 16.23 7.58
C VAL A 107 -6.52 17.51 6.75
N LYS A 108 -5.41 18.16 6.36
CA LYS A 108 -5.44 19.40 5.55
C LYS A 108 -4.89 19.14 4.15
N GLY A 109 -5.79 18.89 3.18
CA GLY A 109 -5.41 18.80 1.76
C GLY A 109 -4.60 17.55 1.38
N PHE A 110 -4.46 16.57 2.28
CA PHE A 110 -3.60 15.40 2.12
C PHE A 110 -3.68 14.74 0.73
N LYS A 111 -4.88 14.32 0.31
CA LYS A 111 -5.08 13.64 -0.97
C LYS A 111 -4.60 14.46 -2.18
N ARG A 112 -4.75 15.78 -2.12
CA ARG A 112 -4.30 16.68 -3.19
C ARG A 112 -2.77 16.76 -3.19
N SER A 113 -2.16 17.03 -2.04
CA SER A 113 -0.70 17.12 -1.91
C SER A 113 0.00 15.82 -2.29
N VAL A 114 -0.52 14.67 -1.83
CA VAL A 114 -0.02 13.35 -2.22
C VAL A 114 -0.09 13.18 -3.74
N ARG A 115 -1.21 13.53 -4.38
CA ARG A 115 -1.31 13.43 -5.84
C ARG A 115 -0.27 14.31 -6.54
N GLU A 116 -0.08 15.55 -6.10
CA GLU A 116 0.87 16.49 -6.72
C GLU A 116 2.33 16.01 -6.62
N ILE A 117 2.69 15.35 -5.52
CA ILE A 117 4.02 14.77 -5.28
C ILE A 117 4.19 13.48 -6.09
N MET A 118 3.25 12.55 -5.92
CA MET A 118 3.40 11.18 -6.44
C MET A 118 3.06 11.06 -7.93
N SER A 119 2.41 12.06 -8.55
CA SER A 119 2.18 12.05 -10.01
C SER A 119 3.40 12.44 -10.83
N ARG A 120 4.49 12.86 -10.17
CA ARG A 120 5.74 13.30 -10.82
C ARG A 120 6.83 12.23 -10.81
N THR A 121 6.56 11.10 -10.15
CA THR A 121 7.46 9.95 -9.98
C THR A 121 6.96 8.79 -10.83
#